data_AF-A0A6S6TLH2-F1
#
_entry.id   AF-A0A6S6TLH2-F1
#
_cell.length_a   1.000
_cell.length_b   1.000
_cell.length_c   1.000
_cell.angle_alpha   90.00
_cell.angle_beta   90.00
_cell.angle_gamma   90.00
#
_symmetry.space_group_name_H-M   'P 1'
#
loop_
_entity.id
_entity.type
_entity.pdbx_description
1 polymer ?
#
loop_
_entity_poly.entity_id
_entity_poly.type
_entity_poly.pdbx_seq_one_letter_code
_entity_poly.pdbx_strand_id
1 'polypeptide(L)'
;MIFKKLVLFLMFLVLTGCGEVTTGGGTQTETVTVTLSGTVTYDSIPYKSTTSAGLDYNNIVKRNVRGAKVTVENSSGTTLGTTTTDENGFYSLSVTGTSVRVRVFAQMYKAASSNQSSWDFQVKDNTNSAKPIYVINGTYANLGENSSQTRNLHASSGWGGSSYTSTRAAAPFSILDVVYQSVQKVLTADENIVFPALDIFWSTENREATISTSHYSSSEVALYILGKENADTDEYDSAVLAHEWGHYYEDKFSRSDSIGGSHSHGDMLDIRVAFGEGFATAWGGLITGTQYYQDSGGDGQQKTLVSVDLDDGGSTQNEGWFSEASIYHMIYDIYDTNDDTGDTLSLPFASLHNLLIDAQKNTAAFTSIFSYITALKAQNPTKLTEIDAITNNEGIAPISDIYGANRTNRAVNANPLYTDVSVGASATLFPNYSVASQRNKYVLGEYNFVKFTVPTERSYTVTVNGTVGTNLSFLVFKEGSKSISLASSSGNSISDSGTLSVGDYRMYISDSNRLNASTLTVTLN
;
A
#
# COMPACT_ATOMS: atom_id res chain seq x y z
N MET A 1 -8.60 -52.52 68.96
CA MET A 1 -8.30 -53.42 67.84
C MET A 1 -6.85 -53.22 67.39
N ILE A 2 -6.00 -54.22 67.68
CA ILE A 2 -5.01 -54.85 66.77
C ILE A 2 -3.97 -53.91 66.11
N PHE A 3 -2.65 -54.13 66.11
CA PHE A 3 -1.66 -54.87 66.90
C PHE A 3 -0.29 -54.47 66.27
N LYS A 4 0.79 -54.39 67.09
CA LYS A 4 2.22 -54.60 66.75
C LYS A 4 2.90 -53.66 65.74
N LYS A 5 3.88 -52.84 66.16
CA LYS A 5 5.34 -53.15 66.28
C LYS A 5 5.94 -53.73 64.99
N LEU A 6 6.96 -53.09 64.40
CA LEU A 6 8.36 -53.54 64.48
C LEU A 6 9.34 -52.58 63.76
N VAL A 7 10.43 -52.28 64.46
CA VAL A 7 11.67 -51.64 63.98
C VAL A 7 12.45 -52.62 63.12
N LEU A 8 13.10 -52.17 62.04
CA LEU A 8 14.25 -52.89 61.50
C LEU A 8 15.37 -51.91 61.11
N PHE A 9 16.32 -51.80 62.02
CA PHE A 9 17.66 -51.29 61.80
C PHE A 9 18.47 -52.49 61.30
N LEU A 10 19.06 -52.40 60.10
CA LEU A 10 19.99 -53.42 59.61
C LEU A 10 21.31 -52.73 59.27
N MET A 11 22.30 -52.99 60.12
CA MET A 11 23.70 -52.68 59.91
C MET A 11 24.38 -54.00 59.54
N PHE A 12 25.04 -54.10 58.38
CA PHE A 12 25.99 -55.18 58.13
C PHE A 12 27.15 -54.74 57.24
N LEU A 13 28.32 -54.76 57.88
CA LEU A 13 29.69 -55.07 57.45
C LEU A 13 30.19 -54.87 56.01
N VAL A 14 31.38 -54.31 56.00
CA VAL A 14 32.37 -54.07 54.94
C VAL A 14 32.75 -55.33 54.15
N LEU A 15 32.86 -55.19 52.83
CA LEU A 15 33.77 -55.95 51.98
C LEU A 15 34.52 -54.97 51.07
N THR A 16 35.84 -54.92 51.24
CA THR A 16 36.80 -54.27 50.35
C THR A 16 36.79 -54.95 48.98
N GLY A 17 36.42 -54.21 47.95
CA GLY A 17 36.69 -54.55 46.55
C GLY A 17 37.50 -53.44 45.91
N CYS A 18 38.77 -53.71 45.61
CA CYS A 18 39.54 -52.89 44.67
C CYS A 18 38.86 -52.98 43.31
N GLY A 19 38.14 -51.93 42.93
CA GLY A 19 37.60 -51.73 41.59
C GLY A 19 38.13 -50.41 41.08
N GLU A 20 39.15 -50.51 40.23
CA GLU A 20 39.68 -49.41 39.44
C GLU A 20 38.56 -48.92 38.50
N VAL A 21 37.77 -47.94 38.95
CA VAL A 21 36.85 -47.21 38.08
C VAL A 21 37.68 -46.08 37.47
N THR A 22 38.10 -46.32 36.24
CA THR A 22 38.49 -45.27 35.31
C THR A 22 37.43 -44.18 35.35
N THR A 23 37.76 -43.03 35.95
CA THR A 23 37.04 -41.79 35.75
C THR A 23 37.22 -41.41 34.28
N GLY A 24 36.39 -41.98 33.42
CA GLY A 24 36.08 -41.42 32.13
C GLY A 24 35.42 -40.08 32.39
N GLY A 25 36.24 -39.03 32.46
CA GLY A 25 35.81 -37.65 32.37
C GLY A 25 35.18 -37.43 31.00
N GLY A 26 33.95 -37.91 30.83
CA GLY A 26 33.06 -37.37 29.83
C GLY A 26 32.75 -35.96 30.28
N THR A 27 33.41 -34.98 29.67
CA THR A 27 33.01 -33.59 29.74
C THR A 27 31.56 -33.54 29.27
N GLN A 28 30.61 -33.50 30.21
CA GLN A 28 29.26 -33.08 29.88
C GLN A 28 29.44 -31.62 29.47
N THR A 29 29.39 -31.36 28.17
CA THR A 29 29.29 -30.01 27.64
C THR A 29 27.96 -29.47 28.16
N GLU A 30 27.97 -28.77 29.29
CA GLU A 30 26.79 -28.08 29.78
C GLU A 30 26.32 -27.16 28.65
N THR A 31 25.05 -27.33 28.26
CA THR A 31 24.42 -26.45 27.28
C THR A 31 24.22 -25.10 27.95
N VAL A 32 25.17 -24.19 27.74
CA VAL A 32 25.13 -22.82 28.28
C VAL A 32 23.99 -22.07 27.62
N THR A 33 23.21 -21.35 28.43
CA THR A 33 22.25 -20.36 27.93
C THR A 33 22.95 -19.02 27.84
N VAL A 34 22.96 -18.44 26.65
CA VAL A 34 23.67 -17.21 26.32
C VAL A 34 22.68 -16.15 25.86
N THR A 35 22.79 -14.94 26.38
CA THR A 35 22.08 -13.78 25.83
C THR A 35 22.77 -13.35 24.53
N LEU A 36 22.13 -13.64 23.41
CA LEU A 36 22.58 -13.23 22.09
C LEU A 36 21.93 -11.91 21.71
N SER A 37 22.72 -10.95 21.24
CA SER A 37 22.24 -9.63 20.85
C SER A 37 23.00 -9.09 19.64
N GLY A 38 22.53 -7.98 19.09
CA GLY A 38 23.27 -7.25 18.06
C GLY A 38 22.42 -6.20 17.38
N THR A 39 23.05 -5.45 16.49
CA THR A 39 22.38 -4.48 15.63
C THR A 39 22.39 -4.96 14.19
N VAL A 40 21.25 -4.78 13.50
CA VAL A 40 21.09 -5.07 12.09
C VAL A 40 20.94 -3.77 11.32
N THR A 41 21.75 -3.60 10.28
CA THR A 41 21.74 -2.39 9.43
C THR A 41 21.65 -2.76 7.95
N TYR A 42 21.25 -1.80 7.12
CA TYR A 42 21.27 -1.92 5.66
C TYR A 42 21.86 -0.65 5.02
N ASP A 43 22.44 -0.80 3.83
CA ASP A 43 22.83 0.34 2.98
C ASP A 43 21.58 0.96 2.33
N SER A 44 21.29 2.22 2.68
CA SER A 44 20.29 3.05 2.02
C SER A 44 20.97 4.01 1.06
N ILE A 45 20.42 4.16 -0.14
CA ILE A 45 20.99 5.00 -1.19
C ILE A 45 20.03 6.19 -1.35
N PRO A 46 20.42 7.39 -0.93
CA PRO A 46 19.58 8.57 -1.11
C PRO A 46 19.57 9.03 -2.56
N TYR A 47 18.60 9.89 -2.90
CA TYR A 47 18.67 10.69 -4.12
C TYR A 47 19.76 11.75 -4.03
N LYS A 48 20.30 12.13 -5.19
CA LYS A 48 21.13 13.34 -5.27
C LYS A 48 20.29 14.58 -4.95
N SER A 49 20.96 15.62 -4.44
CA SER A 49 20.29 16.89 -4.08
C SER A 49 19.63 17.63 -5.25
N THR A 50 19.92 17.24 -6.50
CA THR A 50 19.30 17.79 -7.70
C THR A 50 18.16 16.88 -8.16
N THR A 51 16.94 17.42 -8.26
CA THR A 51 15.72 16.67 -8.60
C THR A 51 15.78 15.89 -9.92
N SER A 52 16.59 16.36 -10.88
CA SER A 52 16.79 15.71 -12.19
C SER A 52 17.82 14.56 -12.18
N ALA A 53 18.48 14.28 -11.06
CA ALA A 53 19.48 13.24 -10.95
C ALA A 53 19.01 12.15 -9.99
N GLY A 54 19.27 10.90 -10.36
CA GLY A 54 18.82 9.72 -9.61
C GLY A 54 19.64 9.45 -8.35
N LEU A 55 19.87 8.17 -8.08
CA LEU A 55 20.47 7.68 -6.84
C LEU A 55 21.94 8.10 -6.65
N ASP A 56 22.30 8.44 -5.42
CA ASP A 56 23.63 8.89 -5.01
C ASP A 56 24.45 7.79 -4.33
N TYR A 57 25.04 6.91 -5.14
CA TYR A 57 25.90 5.84 -4.65
C TYR A 57 27.24 6.30 -4.04
N ASN A 58 27.57 7.59 -4.12
CA ASN A 58 28.73 8.12 -3.39
C ASN A 58 28.39 8.46 -1.94
N ASN A 59 27.10 8.53 -1.59
CA ASN A 59 26.60 8.92 -0.28
C ASN A 59 25.71 7.83 0.33
N ILE A 60 26.13 6.56 0.23
CA ILE A 60 25.43 5.44 0.87
C ILE A 60 25.37 5.66 2.39
N VAL A 61 24.17 5.60 2.95
CA VAL A 61 23.90 5.79 4.37
C VAL A 61 23.54 4.44 5.00
N LYS A 62 24.21 4.08 6.10
CA LYS A 62 23.80 2.92 6.90
C LYS A 62 22.57 3.27 7.73
N ARG A 63 21.45 2.57 7.50
CA ARG A 63 20.22 2.70 8.27
C ARG A 63 19.93 1.42 9.05
N ASN A 64 19.12 1.56 10.10
CA ASN A 64 18.73 0.44 10.96
C ASN A 64 17.66 -0.41 10.27
N VAL A 65 17.73 -1.73 10.38
CA VAL A 65 16.64 -2.62 9.97
C VAL A 65 15.60 -2.65 11.09
N ARG A 66 14.45 -2.01 10.91
CA ARG A 66 13.44 -1.80 11.97
C ARG A 66 12.31 -2.84 11.89
N GLY A 67 11.90 -3.38 13.04
CA GLY A 67 10.73 -4.28 13.15
C GLY A 67 10.88 -5.66 12.47
N ALA A 68 12.07 -6.01 12.00
CA ALA A 68 12.30 -7.22 11.23
C ALA A 68 12.39 -8.46 12.13
N LYS A 69 11.83 -9.58 11.67
CA LYS A 69 11.90 -10.86 12.35
C LYS A 69 13.33 -11.41 12.35
N VAL A 70 13.80 -11.76 13.54
CA VAL A 70 15.09 -12.39 13.79
C VAL A 70 14.87 -13.79 14.33
N THR A 71 15.53 -14.79 13.73
CA THR A 71 15.60 -16.14 14.30
C THR A 71 17.03 -16.53 14.62
N VAL A 72 17.19 -17.41 15.58
CA VAL A 72 18.47 -18.07 15.85
C VAL A 72 18.31 -19.55 15.57
N GLU A 73 19.19 -20.11 14.75
CA GLU A 73 19.14 -21.50 14.32
C GLU A 73 20.40 -22.25 14.70
N ASN A 74 20.26 -23.52 15.07
CA ASN A 74 21.40 -24.43 15.22
C ASN A 74 21.89 -24.97 13.86
N SER A 75 22.99 -25.73 13.88
CA SER A 75 23.58 -26.32 12.66
C SER A 75 22.68 -27.33 11.92
N SER A 76 21.63 -27.87 12.57
CA SER A 76 20.62 -28.72 11.92
C SER A 76 19.47 -27.93 11.29
N GLY A 77 19.51 -26.59 11.32
CA GLY A 77 18.47 -25.72 10.79
C GLY A 77 17.25 -25.59 11.70
N THR A 78 17.33 -26.04 12.95
CA THR A 78 16.25 -25.91 13.94
C THR A 78 16.28 -24.51 14.54
N THR A 79 15.15 -23.80 14.49
CA THR A 79 14.99 -22.51 15.18
C THR A 79 14.96 -22.72 16.69
N LEU A 80 15.90 -22.09 17.39
CA LEU A 80 16.05 -22.12 18.85
C LEU A 80 15.34 -20.94 19.54
N GLY A 81 15.13 -19.84 18.81
CA GLY A 81 14.48 -18.66 19.34
C GLY A 81 14.10 -17.68 18.22
N THR A 82 13.14 -16.81 18.52
CA THR A 82 12.66 -15.76 17.61
C THR A 82 12.46 -14.47 18.39
N THR A 83 12.84 -13.35 17.79
CA THR A 83 12.61 -11.99 18.30
C THR A 83 12.43 -11.05 17.10
N THR A 84 12.31 -9.75 17.34
CA THR A 84 12.28 -8.72 16.30
C THR A 84 13.32 -7.65 16.58
N THR A 85 13.80 -6.95 15.55
CA THR A 85 14.58 -5.74 15.76
C THR A 85 13.69 -4.58 16.23
N ASP A 86 14.23 -3.73 17.09
CA ASP A 86 13.59 -2.47 17.50
C ASP A 86 13.84 -1.33 16.49
N GLU A 87 13.46 -0.10 16.84
CA GLU A 87 13.67 1.11 16.02
C GLU A 87 15.16 1.44 15.77
N ASN A 88 16.04 0.96 16.65
CA ASN A 88 17.49 1.11 16.54
C ASN A 88 18.14 -0.07 15.82
N GLY A 89 17.34 -0.99 15.28
CA GLY A 89 17.81 -2.22 14.63
C GLY A 89 18.40 -3.22 15.61
N PHE A 90 18.22 -3.02 16.92
CA PHE A 90 18.77 -3.87 17.96
C PHE A 90 17.84 -5.07 18.20
N TYR A 91 18.44 -6.24 18.43
CA TYR A 91 17.74 -7.43 18.85
C TYR A 91 18.45 -8.06 20.06
N SER A 92 17.68 -8.76 20.90
CA SER A 92 18.22 -9.57 21.98
C SER A 92 17.30 -10.76 22.28
N LEU A 93 17.90 -11.92 22.57
CA LEU A 93 17.19 -13.12 23.03
C LEU A 93 18.16 -14.08 23.74
N SER A 94 17.63 -14.88 24.67
CA SER A 94 18.38 -15.97 25.30
C SER A 94 18.32 -17.23 24.44
N VAL A 95 19.47 -17.86 24.22
CA VAL A 95 19.60 -19.06 23.37
C VAL A 95 20.44 -20.10 24.08
N THR A 96 20.00 -21.35 24.05
CA THR A 96 20.75 -22.50 24.55
C THR A 96 21.21 -23.36 23.37
N GLY A 97 22.51 -23.66 23.29
CA GLY A 97 23.06 -24.46 22.20
C GLY A 97 24.58 -24.44 22.15
N THR A 98 25.16 -25.09 21.15
CA THR A 98 26.61 -25.10 20.94
C THR A 98 27.00 -24.20 19.78
N SER A 99 26.55 -24.50 18.56
CA SER A 99 26.83 -23.70 17.35
C SER A 99 25.52 -23.19 16.75
N VAL A 100 25.41 -21.88 16.61
CA VAL A 100 24.19 -21.22 16.12
C VAL A 100 24.52 -20.15 15.08
N ARG A 101 23.54 -19.75 14.27
CA ARG A 101 23.58 -18.56 13.41
C ARG A 101 22.36 -17.69 13.67
N VAL A 102 22.53 -16.39 13.45
CA VAL A 102 21.42 -15.42 13.44
C VAL A 102 20.90 -15.30 12.02
N ARG A 103 19.59 -15.25 11.84
CA ARG A 103 18.93 -14.98 10.56
C ARG A 103 17.99 -13.82 10.72
N VAL A 104 18.04 -12.88 9.78
CA VAL A 104 17.13 -11.73 9.76
C VAL A 104 16.32 -11.82 8.49
N PHE A 105 15.01 -11.94 8.64
CA PHE A 105 14.07 -12.03 7.54
C PHE A 105 13.62 -10.63 7.15
N ALA A 106 13.44 -10.38 5.86
CA ALA A 106 12.72 -9.21 5.36
C ALA A 106 11.21 -9.41 5.60
N GLN A 107 10.84 -9.51 6.88
CA GLN A 107 9.48 -9.73 7.36
C GLN A 107 9.24 -8.91 8.62
N MET A 108 8.16 -8.13 8.63
CA MET A 108 7.58 -7.59 9.86
C MET A 108 6.41 -8.48 10.28
N TYR A 109 6.42 -8.94 11.52
CA TYR A 109 5.36 -9.81 12.04
C TYR A 109 4.97 -9.42 13.47
N LYS A 110 3.67 -9.19 13.68
CA LYS A 110 3.05 -9.05 14.99
C LYS A 110 1.73 -9.80 14.98
N ALA A 111 1.63 -10.85 15.78
CA ALA A 111 0.44 -11.69 15.83
C ALA A 111 -0.79 -10.91 16.28
N ALA A 112 -1.96 -11.29 15.75
CA ALA A 112 -3.23 -10.72 16.15
C ALA A 112 -3.52 -11.02 17.64
N SER A 113 -3.93 -9.99 18.37
CA SER A 113 -4.45 -10.13 19.72
C SER A 113 -5.54 -9.08 19.96
N SER A 114 -6.42 -9.34 20.93
CA SER A 114 -7.58 -8.46 21.18
C SER A 114 -7.12 -7.07 21.60
N ASN A 115 -7.66 -6.04 20.94
CA ASN A 115 -7.36 -4.62 21.18
C ASN A 115 -5.87 -4.30 21.05
N GLN A 116 -5.19 -4.92 20.07
CA GLN A 116 -3.83 -4.56 19.70
C GLN A 116 -3.68 -4.62 18.19
N SER A 117 -2.85 -3.71 17.68
CA SER A 117 -2.45 -3.77 16.28
C SER A 117 -1.71 -5.06 15.92
N SER A 118 -1.84 -5.49 14.67
CA SER A 118 -1.17 -6.69 14.14
C SER A 118 -0.85 -6.56 12.66
N TRP A 119 0.15 -7.30 12.20
CA TRP A 119 0.60 -7.26 10.82
C TRP A 119 1.41 -8.50 10.44
N ASP A 120 1.41 -8.83 9.15
CA ASP A 120 2.32 -9.78 8.52
C ASP A 120 2.70 -9.26 7.12
N PHE A 121 3.89 -8.67 7.03
CA PHE A 121 4.44 -8.08 5.81
C PHE A 121 5.70 -8.81 5.42
N GLN A 122 5.79 -9.31 4.18
CA GLN A 122 6.89 -10.19 3.75
C GLN A 122 7.44 -9.77 2.39
N VAL A 123 8.74 -9.48 2.32
CA VAL A 123 9.42 -9.25 1.04
C VAL A 123 9.92 -10.58 0.48
N LYS A 124 9.45 -10.96 -0.71
CA LYS A 124 9.59 -12.28 -1.32
C LYS A 124 10.13 -12.20 -2.75
N ASP A 125 10.86 -13.24 -3.16
CA ASP A 125 11.31 -13.40 -4.54
C ASP A 125 10.23 -14.07 -5.41
N ASN A 126 9.54 -13.30 -6.25
CA ASN A 126 8.50 -13.81 -7.14
C ASN A 126 9.01 -14.59 -8.35
N THR A 127 10.32 -14.60 -8.60
CA THR A 127 10.91 -15.36 -9.73
C THR A 127 11.09 -16.84 -9.39
N ASN A 128 11.07 -17.15 -8.08
CA ASN A 128 11.09 -18.51 -7.58
C ASN A 128 9.66 -18.99 -7.31
N SER A 129 9.30 -20.19 -7.77
CA SER A 129 7.97 -20.77 -7.58
C SER A 129 7.57 -20.94 -6.12
N ALA A 130 8.54 -21.10 -5.21
CA ALA A 130 8.31 -21.18 -3.78
C ALA A 130 8.11 -19.80 -3.11
N LYS A 131 8.34 -18.70 -3.85
CA LYS A 131 8.25 -17.32 -3.36
C LYS A 131 8.91 -17.10 -1.99
N PRO A 132 10.20 -17.46 -1.81
CA PRO A 132 10.85 -17.43 -0.51
C PRO A 132 11.02 -15.98 -0.02
N ILE A 133 10.90 -15.79 1.30
CA ILE A 133 11.22 -14.52 1.96
C ILE A 133 12.73 -14.27 1.87
N TYR A 134 13.14 -13.03 1.60
CA TYR A 134 14.55 -12.64 1.63
C TYR A 134 15.12 -12.71 3.05
N VAL A 135 16.35 -13.22 3.18
CA VAL A 135 16.99 -13.42 4.49
C VAL A 135 18.48 -13.09 4.43
N ILE A 136 18.98 -12.37 5.44
CA ILE A 136 20.41 -12.27 5.71
C ILE A 136 20.78 -13.29 6.77
N ASN A 137 21.77 -14.11 6.47
CA ASN A 137 22.29 -15.11 7.38
C ASN A 137 23.63 -14.64 7.96
N GLY A 138 23.72 -14.66 9.29
CA GLY A 138 25.00 -14.66 9.97
C GLY A 138 25.74 -15.98 9.78
N THR A 139 27.01 -15.99 10.17
CA THR A 139 27.82 -17.20 10.19
C THR A 139 27.47 -18.08 11.37
N TYR A 140 27.63 -19.40 11.21
CA TYR A 140 27.59 -20.31 12.34
C TYR A 140 28.81 -20.06 13.22
N ALA A 141 28.55 -19.86 14.51
CA ALA A 141 29.60 -19.66 15.51
C ALA A 141 29.17 -20.25 16.86
N ASN A 142 30.15 -20.71 17.62
CA ASN A 142 29.91 -21.31 18.93
C ASN A 142 29.44 -20.26 19.94
N LEU A 143 28.46 -20.60 20.79
CA LEU A 143 28.00 -19.75 21.89
C LEU A 143 29.04 -19.60 23.01
N GLY A 144 30.02 -20.51 23.07
CA GLY A 144 31.12 -20.45 24.03
C GLY A 144 30.61 -20.57 25.48
N GLU A 145 31.44 -20.12 26.42
CA GLU A 145 31.14 -20.15 27.85
C GLU A 145 30.65 -18.79 28.40
N ASN A 146 30.70 -17.73 27.58
CA ASN A 146 30.29 -16.40 27.98
C ASN A 146 28.77 -16.32 28.12
N SER A 147 28.28 -15.65 29.17
CA SER A 147 26.84 -15.43 29.39
C SER A 147 26.18 -14.52 28.36
N SER A 148 26.96 -13.77 27.56
CA SER A 148 26.45 -12.94 26.47
C SER A 148 27.37 -12.92 25.25
N GLN A 149 26.77 -12.72 24.07
CA GLN A 149 27.46 -12.53 22.80
C GLN A 149 26.77 -11.45 21.96
N THR A 150 27.57 -10.72 21.17
CA THR A 150 27.08 -9.74 20.20
C THR A 150 27.37 -10.20 18.78
N ARG A 151 26.35 -10.21 17.91
CA ARG A 151 26.43 -10.59 16.50
C ARG A 151 25.70 -9.55 15.65
N ASN A 152 26.44 -8.56 15.19
CA ASN A 152 25.91 -7.56 14.28
C ASN A 152 25.79 -8.13 12.87
N LEU A 153 24.78 -7.68 12.13
CA LEU A 153 24.58 -8.03 10.72
C LEU A 153 24.40 -6.76 9.89
N HIS A 154 24.87 -6.83 8.65
CA HIS A 154 24.79 -5.71 7.73
C HIS A 154 24.39 -6.20 6.35
N ALA A 155 23.36 -5.58 5.79
CA ALA A 155 22.89 -5.77 4.43
C ALA A 155 23.61 -4.78 3.51
N SER A 156 24.55 -5.25 2.70
CA SER A 156 25.20 -4.38 1.72
C SER A 156 24.32 -4.13 0.50
N SER A 157 24.45 -2.95 -0.11
CA SER A 157 23.75 -2.58 -1.35
C SER A 157 24.13 -3.48 -2.54
N GLY A 158 25.33 -4.04 -2.49
CA GLY A 158 25.96 -4.78 -3.58
C GLY A 158 26.58 -3.91 -4.68
N TRP A 159 26.60 -2.58 -4.48
CA TRP A 159 27.22 -1.64 -5.41
C TRP A 159 28.75 -1.77 -5.40
N GLY A 160 29.35 -1.99 -6.57
CA GLY A 160 30.79 -2.15 -6.77
C GLY A 160 31.53 -0.88 -7.19
N GLY A 161 30.85 0.27 -7.19
CA GLY A 161 31.41 1.58 -7.57
C GLY A 161 30.86 2.12 -8.89
N SER A 162 30.64 1.26 -9.88
CA SER A 162 30.06 1.63 -11.19
C SER A 162 28.84 0.83 -11.61
N SER A 163 28.63 -0.34 -10.99
CA SER A 163 27.51 -1.24 -11.24
C SER A 163 27.30 -2.12 -10.01
N TYR A 164 26.20 -2.87 -9.95
CA TYR A 164 26.05 -3.95 -8.98
C TYR A 164 27.01 -5.10 -9.30
N THR A 165 27.81 -5.53 -8.31
CA THR A 165 28.78 -6.64 -8.48
C THR A 165 28.55 -7.78 -7.51
N SER A 166 27.63 -7.63 -6.56
CA SER A 166 27.23 -8.67 -5.61
C SER A 166 25.74 -8.61 -5.32
N THR A 167 25.24 -9.58 -4.54
CA THR A 167 23.85 -9.59 -4.08
C THR A 167 23.45 -8.25 -3.47
N ARG A 168 22.29 -7.76 -3.89
CA ARG A 168 21.69 -6.52 -3.40
C ARG A 168 20.96 -6.78 -2.07
N ALA A 169 21.70 -7.20 -1.07
CA ALA A 169 21.14 -7.68 0.20
C ALA A 169 20.34 -6.61 0.94
N ALA A 170 20.65 -5.33 0.74
CA ALA A 170 19.94 -4.21 1.34
C ALA A 170 18.54 -3.97 0.75
N ALA A 171 18.29 -4.32 -0.51
CA ALA A 171 17.07 -3.96 -1.22
C ALA A 171 15.78 -4.45 -0.51
N PRO A 172 15.64 -5.72 -0.08
CA PRO A 172 14.46 -6.16 0.65
C PRO A 172 14.26 -5.45 1.99
N PHE A 173 15.33 -4.98 2.64
CA PHE A 173 15.24 -4.28 3.91
C PHE A 173 14.95 -2.78 3.74
N SER A 174 15.39 -2.16 2.65
CA SER A 174 14.97 -0.82 2.25
C SER A 174 13.46 -0.78 1.99
N ILE A 175 12.95 -1.77 1.25
CA ILE A 175 11.50 -1.94 1.01
C ILE A 175 10.75 -2.12 2.34
N LEU A 176 11.21 -3.03 3.19
CA LEU A 176 10.58 -3.27 4.49
C LEU A 176 10.60 -2.03 5.40
N ASP A 177 11.62 -1.18 5.26
CA ASP A 177 11.77 0.05 6.04
C ASP A 177 10.72 1.12 5.67
N VAL A 178 10.28 1.16 4.41
CA VAL A 178 9.14 1.98 3.98
C VAL A 178 7.85 1.44 4.58
N VAL A 179 7.64 0.12 4.54
CA VAL A 179 6.48 -0.51 5.18
C VAL A 179 6.43 -0.23 6.68
N TYR A 180 7.58 -0.27 7.36
CA TYR A 180 7.69 0.11 8.77
C TYR A 180 7.19 1.55 9.00
N GLN A 181 7.64 2.50 8.18
CA GLN A 181 7.20 3.90 8.24
C GLN A 181 5.69 4.03 8.01
N SER A 182 5.15 3.33 7.01
CA SER A 182 3.70 3.30 6.73
C SER A 182 2.89 2.82 7.93
N VAL A 183 3.32 1.71 8.56
CA VAL A 183 2.69 1.18 9.77
C VAL A 183 2.77 2.18 10.90
N GLN A 184 3.94 2.75 11.19
CA GLN A 184 4.11 3.72 12.27
C GLN A 184 3.23 4.95 12.06
N LYS A 185 3.14 5.46 10.83
CA LYS A 185 2.29 6.61 10.50
C LYS A 185 0.82 6.32 10.80
N VAL A 186 0.31 5.17 10.36
CA VAL A 186 -1.09 4.80 10.62
C VAL A 186 -1.36 4.57 12.12
N LEU A 187 -0.39 4.01 12.86
CA LEU A 187 -0.49 3.86 14.31
C LEU A 187 -0.61 5.20 15.06
N THR A 188 -0.21 6.33 14.45
CA THR A 188 -0.46 7.66 15.04
C THR A 188 -1.93 8.07 15.03
N ALA A 189 -2.75 7.45 14.17
CA ALA A 189 -4.19 7.68 14.08
C ALA A 189 -5.02 6.55 14.73
N ASP A 190 -4.57 5.30 14.58
CA ASP A 190 -5.22 4.12 15.16
C ASP A 190 -4.17 3.12 15.68
N GLU A 191 -3.91 3.14 16.99
CA GLU A 191 -2.93 2.28 17.67
C GLU A 191 -3.32 0.78 17.66
N ASN A 192 -4.60 0.47 17.42
CA ASN A 192 -5.19 -0.87 17.52
C ASN A 192 -5.49 -1.47 16.14
N ILE A 193 -5.08 -0.81 15.07
CA ILE A 193 -5.38 -1.22 13.69
C ILE A 193 -4.82 -2.61 13.36
N VAL A 194 -5.65 -3.44 12.75
CA VAL A 194 -5.30 -4.79 12.30
C VAL A 194 -5.04 -4.75 10.80
N PHE A 195 -3.77 -4.86 10.39
CA PHE A 195 -3.38 -4.92 8.98
C PHE A 195 -3.60 -6.31 8.39
N PRO A 196 -4.37 -6.44 7.29
CA PRO A 196 -4.34 -7.66 6.49
C PRO A 196 -2.93 -7.95 6.01
N ALA A 197 -2.56 -9.24 5.93
CA ALA A 197 -1.24 -9.61 5.42
C ALA A 197 -1.02 -9.06 4.00
N LEU A 198 0.22 -8.71 3.69
CA LEU A 198 0.62 -8.21 2.38
C LEU A 198 1.98 -8.79 2.00
N ASP A 199 2.01 -9.43 0.84
CA ASP A 199 3.23 -9.90 0.20
C ASP A 199 3.83 -8.78 -0.65
N ILE A 200 5.15 -8.67 -0.65
CA ILE A 200 5.88 -7.67 -1.43
C ILE A 200 6.89 -8.40 -2.30
N PHE A 201 6.61 -8.45 -3.58
CA PHE A 201 7.40 -9.17 -4.57
C PHE A 201 8.45 -8.26 -5.18
N TRP A 202 9.71 -8.60 -4.95
CA TRP A 202 10.84 -7.88 -5.50
C TRP A 202 11.86 -8.88 -6.04
N SER A 203 12.54 -8.52 -7.13
CA SER A 203 13.67 -9.26 -7.68
C SER A 203 14.43 -8.40 -8.67
N THR A 204 15.72 -8.69 -8.89
CA THR A 204 16.51 -8.05 -9.94
C THR A 204 16.02 -8.38 -11.36
N GLU A 205 15.15 -9.38 -11.49
CA GLU A 205 14.51 -9.75 -12.76
C GLU A 205 13.16 -9.08 -12.98
N ASN A 206 12.58 -8.43 -11.96
CA ASN A 206 11.37 -7.63 -12.11
C ASN A 206 11.71 -6.41 -12.96
N ARG A 207 11.15 -6.40 -14.16
CA ARG A 207 11.33 -5.38 -15.19
C ARG A 207 9.99 -5.05 -15.85
N GLU A 208 9.94 -3.94 -16.60
CA GLU A 208 8.76 -3.53 -17.38
C GLU A 208 8.17 -4.69 -18.20
N ALA A 209 9.02 -5.47 -18.87
CA ALA A 209 8.56 -6.61 -19.68
C ALA A 209 7.93 -7.78 -18.88
N THR A 210 8.11 -7.85 -17.56
CA THR A 210 7.59 -8.94 -16.72
C THR A 210 6.47 -8.52 -15.78
N ILE A 211 6.52 -7.29 -15.26
CA ILE A 211 5.52 -6.77 -14.31
C ILE A 211 4.92 -5.43 -14.73
N SER A 212 5.27 -4.91 -15.91
CA SER A 212 4.88 -3.59 -16.46
C SER A 212 5.43 -2.41 -15.67
N THR A 213 5.06 -2.25 -14.41
CA THR A 213 5.58 -1.22 -13.52
C THR A 213 5.51 -1.73 -12.08
N SER A 214 6.08 -1.00 -11.12
CA SER A 214 5.74 -1.23 -9.73
C SER A 214 4.26 -0.98 -9.52
N HIS A 215 3.56 -1.90 -8.85
CA HIS A 215 2.11 -1.82 -8.68
C HIS A 215 1.60 -2.65 -7.51
N TYR A 216 0.46 -2.24 -6.94
CA TYR A 216 -0.37 -3.06 -6.07
C TYR A 216 -1.36 -3.93 -6.87
N SER A 217 -1.36 -5.23 -6.60
CA SER A 217 -2.36 -6.18 -7.07
C SER A 217 -3.39 -6.45 -5.97
N SER A 218 -4.61 -5.92 -6.13
CA SER A 218 -5.72 -6.16 -5.20
C SER A 218 -6.22 -7.61 -5.20
N SER A 219 -6.03 -8.34 -6.31
CA SER A 219 -6.44 -9.74 -6.44
C SER A 219 -5.51 -10.70 -5.70
N GLU A 220 -4.21 -10.41 -5.68
CA GLU A 220 -3.21 -11.19 -4.94
C GLU A 220 -2.94 -10.65 -3.54
N VAL A 221 -3.37 -9.41 -3.24
CA VAL A 221 -2.97 -8.65 -2.06
C VAL A 221 -1.44 -8.62 -1.95
N ALA A 222 -0.82 -8.10 -3.01
CA ALA A 222 0.62 -8.05 -3.12
C ALA A 222 1.11 -6.79 -3.82
N LEU A 223 2.25 -6.26 -3.40
CA LEU A 223 3.01 -5.28 -4.18
C LEU A 223 3.96 -6.03 -5.12
N TYR A 224 4.12 -5.55 -6.34
CA TYR A 224 5.19 -5.96 -7.25
C TYR A 224 6.11 -4.77 -7.44
N ILE A 225 7.41 -4.94 -7.20
CA ILE A 225 8.41 -3.87 -7.21
C ILE A 225 9.47 -4.16 -8.27
N LEU A 226 9.77 -3.19 -9.12
CA LEU A 226 10.84 -3.26 -10.11
C LEU A 226 12.22 -3.26 -9.43
N GLY A 227 13.18 -3.92 -10.07
CA GLY A 227 14.54 -4.03 -9.53
C GLY A 227 15.62 -4.16 -10.60
N LYS A 228 15.30 -3.74 -11.84
CA LYS A 228 16.17 -3.97 -13.00
C LYS A 228 17.22 -2.86 -13.11
N GLU A 229 18.44 -3.20 -12.74
CA GLU A 229 19.61 -2.34 -12.95
C GLU A 229 19.67 -1.80 -14.39
N ASN A 230 20.03 -0.52 -14.49
CA ASN A 230 20.18 0.31 -15.69
C ASN A 230 18.87 0.59 -16.44
N ALA A 231 17.73 0.15 -15.92
CA ALA A 231 16.41 0.45 -16.47
C ALA A 231 15.59 1.23 -15.44
N ASP A 232 15.17 0.55 -14.37
CA ASP A 232 14.20 1.04 -13.40
C ASP A 232 14.31 0.18 -12.11
N THR A 233 14.49 0.85 -10.99
CA THR A 233 14.89 0.27 -9.71
C THR A 233 14.19 0.95 -8.54
N ASP A 234 13.13 0.33 -8.05
CA ASP A 234 12.27 0.98 -7.06
C ASP A 234 12.63 0.65 -5.60
N GLU A 235 13.57 -0.25 -5.34
CA GLU A 235 13.88 -0.67 -3.96
C GLU A 235 14.41 0.45 -3.04
N TYR A 236 14.89 1.56 -3.61
CA TYR A 236 15.29 2.77 -2.87
C TYR A 236 14.36 3.96 -3.11
N ASP A 237 13.32 3.79 -3.92
CA ASP A 237 12.38 4.84 -4.29
C ASP A 237 11.23 4.88 -3.28
N SER A 238 11.56 5.45 -2.11
CA SER A 238 10.69 5.37 -0.94
C SER A 238 9.28 5.93 -1.16
N ALA A 239 9.15 6.97 -1.98
CA ALA A 239 7.85 7.56 -2.33
C ALA A 239 7.03 6.62 -3.25
N VAL A 240 7.66 5.97 -4.23
CA VAL A 240 7.04 4.94 -5.10
C VAL A 240 6.56 3.76 -4.25
N LEU A 241 7.42 3.22 -3.39
CA LEU A 241 7.07 2.13 -2.48
C LEU A 241 5.90 2.48 -1.54
N ALA A 242 5.89 3.72 -1.03
CA ALA A 242 4.82 4.20 -0.17
C ALA A 242 3.52 4.49 -0.94
N HIS A 243 3.60 4.90 -2.21
CA HIS A 243 2.46 5.03 -3.13
C HIS A 243 1.78 3.68 -3.34
N GLU A 244 2.55 2.63 -3.65
CA GLU A 244 2.00 1.29 -3.81
C GLU A 244 1.39 0.73 -2.52
N TRP A 245 2.02 1.01 -1.38
CA TRP A 245 1.44 0.72 -0.09
C TRP A 245 0.16 1.53 0.18
N GLY A 246 0.06 2.75 -0.34
CA GLY A 246 -1.13 3.59 -0.34
C GLY A 246 -2.31 2.94 -1.05
N HIS A 247 -2.09 2.33 -2.22
CA HIS A 247 -3.13 1.54 -2.90
C HIS A 247 -3.57 0.30 -2.09
N TYR A 248 -2.63 -0.41 -1.47
CA TYR A 248 -2.98 -1.48 -0.51
C TYR A 248 -3.86 -0.94 0.63
N TYR A 249 -3.48 0.21 1.20
CA TYR A 249 -4.23 0.84 2.28
C TYR A 249 -5.64 1.24 1.85
N GLU A 250 -5.78 1.87 0.68
CA GLU A 250 -7.07 2.26 0.11
C GLU A 250 -7.98 1.05 -0.11
N ASP A 251 -7.44 -0.06 -0.62
CA ASP A 251 -8.21 -1.28 -0.86
C ASP A 251 -8.65 -1.99 0.42
N LYS A 252 -7.81 -2.00 1.47
CA LYS A 252 -8.09 -2.76 2.70
C LYS A 252 -8.87 -2.01 3.76
N PHE A 253 -8.65 -0.70 3.88
CA PHE A 253 -9.25 0.09 4.96
C PHE A 253 -10.33 1.03 4.48
N SER A 254 -10.16 1.59 3.28
CA SER A 254 -11.10 2.52 2.64
C SER A 254 -11.95 1.78 1.58
N ARG A 255 -12.29 2.47 0.49
CA ARG A 255 -12.85 1.92 -0.73
C ARG A 255 -12.17 2.56 -1.94
N SER A 256 -11.46 1.75 -2.73
CA SER A 256 -11.04 2.16 -4.08
C SER A 256 -12.09 1.74 -5.12
N ASP A 257 -12.68 2.72 -5.83
CA ASP A 257 -13.44 2.48 -7.07
C ASP A 257 -12.56 2.69 -8.33
N SER A 258 -11.24 2.92 -8.17
CA SER A 258 -10.31 3.07 -9.30
C SER A 258 -10.34 1.82 -10.18
N ILE A 259 -10.35 2.05 -11.49
CA ILE A 259 -10.25 0.99 -12.51
C ILE A 259 -8.79 0.78 -12.96
N GLY A 260 -7.86 1.54 -12.37
CA GLY A 260 -6.44 1.56 -12.70
C GLY A 260 -6.16 1.85 -14.17
N GLY A 261 -5.00 1.38 -14.64
CA GLY A 261 -4.62 1.38 -16.05
C GLY A 261 -3.57 2.43 -16.41
N SER A 262 -3.00 2.33 -17.62
CA SER A 262 -1.93 3.21 -18.07
C SER A 262 -2.39 4.66 -18.18
N HIS A 263 -1.64 5.55 -17.51
CA HIS A 263 -1.89 6.98 -17.40
C HIS A 263 -0.56 7.76 -17.28
N SER A 264 -0.65 9.08 -17.16
CA SER A 264 0.48 9.99 -16.91
C SER A 264 0.00 11.26 -16.21
N HIS A 265 0.89 11.96 -15.52
CA HIS A 265 0.61 13.14 -14.69
C HIS A 265 -0.12 14.28 -15.39
N GLY A 266 0.06 14.43 -16.70
CA GLY A 266 -0.62 15.46 -17.52
C GLY A 266 -1.96 15.01 -18.10
N ASP A 267 -2.46 13.83 -17.74
CA ASP A 267 -3.64 13.23 -18.33
C ASP A 267 -4.92 13.74 -17.69
N MET A 268 -5.96 13.85 -18.50
CA MET A 268 -7.30 14.07 -17.99
C MET A 268 -7.98 12.71 -17.76
N LEU A 269 -8.01 12.27 -16.51
CA LEU A 269 -8.36 10.91 -16.13
C LEU A 269 -9.85 10.73 -15.79
N ASP A 270 -10.31 9.47 -15.78
CA ASP A 270 -11.54 9.12 -15.07
C ASP A 270 -11.38 9.52 -13.60
N ILE A 271 -12.40 10.13 -12.99
CA ILE A 271 -12.32 10.70 -11.63
C ILE A 271 -11.89 9.67 -10.57
N ARG A 272 -12.15 8.38 -10.81
CA ARG A 272 -11.81 7.29 -9.90
C ARG A 272 -10.34 6.94 -10.00
N VAL A 273 -9.79 7.02 -11.21
CA VAL A 273 -8.35 6.85 -11.48
C VAL A 273 -7.60 8.06 -10.96
N ALA A 274 -8.00 9.27 -11.37
CA ALA A 274 -7.40 10.53 -10.88
C ALA A 274 -7.28 10.56 -9.35
N PHE A 275 -8.36 10.17 -8.66
CA PHE A 275 -8.36 10.09 -7.21
C PHE A 275 -7.46 9.01 -6.65
N GLY A 276 -7.53 7.78 -7.18
CA GLY A 276 -6.71 6.66 -6.68
C GLY A 276 -5.22 6.94 -6.82
N GLU A 277 -4.77 7.38 -7.99
CA GLU A 277 -3.36 7.67 -8.28
C GLU A 277 -2.89 8.92 -7.53
N GLY A 278 -3.67 10.01 -7.55
CA GLY A 278 -3.34 11.23 -6.82
C GLY A 278 -3.30 11.02 -5.29
N PHE A 279 -4.23 10.23 -4.75
CA PHE A 279 -4.20 9.83 -3.34
C PHE A 279 -2.91 9.06 -3.01
N ALA A 280 -2.56 8.04 -3.81
CA ALA A 280 -1.38 7.22 -3.56
C ALA A 280 -0.08 8.04 -3.67
N THR A 281 0.01 8.96 -4.62
CA THR A 281 1.17 9.86 -4.77
C THR A 281 1.33 10.80 -3.58
N ALA A 282 0.26 11.46 -3.13
CA ALA A 282 0.29 12.26 -1.90
C ALA A 282 0.64 11.40 -0.69
N TRP A 283 0.04 10.20 -0.57
CA TRP A 283 0.32 9.25 0.50
C TRP A 283 1.81 8.92 0.59
N GLY A 284 2.49 8.78 -0.56
CA GLY A 284 3.94 8.61 -0.64
C GLY A 284 4.72 9.69 0.13
N GLY A 285 4.36 10.96 -0.10
CA GLY A 285 4.90 12.11 0.63
C GLY A 285 4.55 12.10 2.12
N LEU A 286 3.28 11.90 2.45
CA LEU A 286 2.75 11.89 3.82
C LEU A 286 3.42 10.84 4.73
N ILE A 287 3.71 9.66 4.18
CA ILE A 287 4.36 8.55 4.90
C ILE A 287 5.85 8.83 5.09
N THR A 288 6.54 9.20 4.02
CA THR A 288 8.01 9.30 4.02
C THR A 288 8.52 10.66 4.52
N GLY A 289 7.62 11.64 4.66
CA GLY A 289 7.95 13.01 5.10
C GLY A 289 8.76 13.79 4.05
N THR A 290 8.71 13.37 2.79
CA THR A 290 9.34 14.07 1.66
C THR A 290 8.33 15.01 1.00
N GLN A 291 8.83 16.10 0.42
CA GLN A 291 8.08 16.92 -0.53
C GLN A 291 8.22 16.43 -1.98
N TYR A 292 9.21 15.58 -2.25
CA TYR A 292 9.46 15.08 -3.61
C TYR A 292 9.05 13.62 -3.75
N TYR A 293 8.18 13.35 -4.72
CA TYR A 293 7.99 12.01 -5.25
C TYR A 293 8.98 11.79 -6.40
N GLN A 294 9.87 10.81 -6.24
CA GLN A 294 10.94 10.53 -7.19
C GLN A 294 11.02 9.04 -7.50
N ASP A 295 11.25 8.74 -8.78
CA ASP A 295 11.43 7.43 -9.38
C ASP A 295 12.78 7.41 -10.13
N SER A 296 13.63 6.44 -9.80
CA SER A 296 15.00 6.34 -10.29
C SER A 296 15.14 5.33 -11.42
N GLY A 297 15.95 5.67 -12.41
CA GLY A 297 16.19 4.76 -13.53
C GLY A 297 17.37 5.12 -14.40
N GLY A 298 17.40 4.49 -15.57
CA GLY A 298 18.49 4.60 -16.54
C GLY A 298 19.83 4.05 -16.04
N ASP A 299 20.88 4.26 -16.85
CA ASP A 299 22.23 3.77 -16.58
C ASP A 299 22.73 4.20 -15.19
N GLY A 300 23.17 3.22 -14.40
CA GLY A 300 23.62 3.41 -13.02
C GLY A 300 22.57 4.01 -12.07
N GLN A 301 21.28 3.99 -12.45
CA GLN A 301 20.18 4.61 -11.71
C GLN A 301 20.41 6.12 -11.51
N GLN A 302 21.11 6.74 -12.46
CA GLN A 302 21.55 8.13 -12.36
C GLN A 302 20.54 9.12 -12.94
N LYS A 303 19.43 8.64 -13.51
CA LYS A 303 18.34 9.46 -14.04
C LYS A 303 17.14 9.38 -13.09
N THR A 304 16.39 10.47 -13.01
CA THR A 304 15.04 10.48 -12.43
C THR A 304 14.04 10.29 -13.57
N LEU A 305 13.25 9.22 -13.54
CA LEU A 305 12.21 8.92 -14.54
C LEU A 305 10.98 9.79 -14.31
N VAL A 306 10.57 9.95 -13.05
CA VAL A 306 9.53 10.86 -12.59
C VAL A 306 10.06 11.64 -11.39
N SER A 307 9.89 12.96 -11.41
CA SER A 307 10.11 13.82 -10.26
C SER A 307 8.98 14.83 -10.20
N VAL A 308 8.19 14.78 -9.13
CA VAL A 308 7.18 15.81 -8.85
C VAL A 308 7.42 16.39 -7.46
N ASP A 309 7.29 17.71 -7.37
CA ASP A 309 7.20 18.42 -6.10
C ASP A 309 5.73 18.35 -5.68
N LEU A 310 5.48 17.84 -4.48
CA LEU A 310 4.14 17.66 -3.94
C LEU A 310 3.57 18.97 -3.38
N ASP A 311 4.45 19.94 -3.12
CA ASP A 311 4.19 21.22 -2.45
C ASP A 311 4.28 22.42 -3.44
N ASP A 312 4.47 22.16 -4.75
CA ASP A 312 4.49 23.20 -5.78
C ASP A 312 3.24 23.11 -6.65
N GLY A 313 2.23 23.93 -6.35
CA GLY A 313 1.04 24.14 -7.19
C GLY A 313 1.32 24.77 -8.56
N GLY A 314 2.58 24.82 -9.02
CA GLY A 314 2.98 25.35 -10.31
C GLY A 314 2.30 24.63 -11.49
N SER A 315 1.66 25.41 -12.38
CA SER A 315 1.08 25.04 -13.69
C SER A 315 1.14 23.55 -14.03
N THR A 316 0.24 22.74 -13.45
CA THR A 316 0.16 21.34 -13.85
C THR A 316 -0.49 21.26 -15.23
N GLN A 317 -0.05 20.31 -16.06
CA GLN A 317 -0.68 20.12 -17.36
C GLN A 317 -2.12 19.61 -17.13
N ASN A 318 -3.11 20.42 -17.50
CA ASN A 318 -4.54 20.13 -17.33
C ASN A 318 -4.99 20.07 -15.84
N GLU A 319 -4.72 21.12 -15.06
CA GLU A 319 -5.28 21.30 -13.71
C GLU A 319 -6.79 21.05 -13.64
N GLY A 320 -7.24 20.37 -12.58
CA GLY A 320 -8.64 20.17 -12.26
C GLY A 320 -8.98 18.83 -11.62
N TRP A 321 -10.27 18.61 -11.40
CA TRP A 321 -10.83 17.42 -10.69
C TRP A 321 -10.62 16.07 -11.40
N PHE A 322 -10.04 16.08 -12.60
CA PHE A 322 -9.69 14.90 -13.40
C PHE A 322 -8.17 14.69 -13.47
N SER A 323 -7.37 15.57 -12.86
CA SER A 323 -5.91 15.48 -12.85
C SER A 323 -5.46 14.76 -11.58
N GLU A 324 -4.64 13.73 -11.73
CA GLU A 324 -3.96 13.13 -10.57
C GLU A 324 -3.01 14.14 -9.92
N ALA A 325 -2.43 15.05 -10.70
CA ALA A 325 -1.54 16.10 -10.21
C ALA A 325 -2.23 17.06 -9.26
N SER A 326 -3.38 17.58 -9.67
CA SER A 326 -4.19 18.40 -8.79
C SER A 326 -4.58 17.66 -7.50
N ILE A 327 -4.87 16.37 -7.59
CA ILE A 327 -5.31 15.61 -6.43
C ILE A 327 -4.16 15.37 -5.45
N TYR A 328 -2.95 15.06 -5.91
CA TYR A 328 -1.84 14.87 -4.98
C TYR A 328 -1.38 16.18 -4.34
N HIS A 329 -1.41 17.33 -5.05
CA HIS A 329 -1.16 18.64 -4.44
C HIS A 329 -2.18 18.94 -3.35
N MET A 330 -3.49 18.88 -3.67
CA MET A 330 -4.53 19.18 -2.67
C MET A 330 -4.41 18.31 -1.42
N ILE A 331 -4.16 17.00 -1.55
CA ILE A 331 -4.06 16.11 -0.39
C ILE A 331 -2.77 16.37 0.40
N TYR A 332 -1.69 16.74 -0.28
CA TYR A 332 -0.44 17.14 0.38
C TYR A 332 -0.65 18.42 1.19
N ASP A 333 -1.08 19.51 0.55
CA ASP A 333 -1.45 20.81 1.13
C ASP A 333 -2.32 20.64 2.39
N ILE A 334 -3.42 19.88 2.29
CA ILE A 334 -4.32 19.63 3.43
C ILE A 334 -3.60 19.11 4.69
N TYR A 335 -2.51 18.35 4.52
CA TYR A 335 -1.78 17.68 5.59
C TYR A 335 -0.50 18.40 6.03
N ASP A 336 0.18 19.03 5.09
CA ASP A 336 1.54 19.53 5.25
C ASP A 336 1.59 20.68 6.29
N THR A 337 2.78 21.24 6.55
CA THR A 337 2.94 22.34 7.52
C THR A 337 3.53 23.59 6.92
N ASN A 338 3.82 23.60 5.61
CA ASN A 338 4.45 24.72 4.94
C ASN A 338 3.37 25.61 4.34
N ASP A 339 3.05 26.72 5.02
CA ASP A 339 2.13 27.71 4.46
C ASP A 339 2.66 28.26 3.11
N ASP A 340 1.81 28.27 2.10
CA ASP A 340 2.13 28.71 0.75
C ASP A 340 1.05 29.68 0.17
N THR A 341 1.08 29.97 -1.13
CA THR A 341 0.03 30.84 -1.72
C THR A 341 -1.25 30.05 -1.96
N GLY A 342 -2.16 30.11 -1.00
CA GLY A 342 -3.49 29.53 -1.11
C GLY A 342 -3.67 28.27 -0.28
N ASP A 343 -2.60 27.79 0.35
CA ASP A 343 -2.64 26.89 1.48
C ASP A 343 -2.10 27.52 2.79
N THR A 344 -2.87 27.36 3.86
CA THR A 344 -2.51 27.67 5.25
C THR A 344 -3.10 26.63 6.22
N LEU A 345 -3.58 25.51 5.66
CA LEU A 345 -4.30 24.48 6.36
C LEU A 345 -3.32 23.37 6.70
N SER A 346 -3.21 23.04 7.97
CA SER A 346 -2.46 21.85 8.39
C SER A 346 -3.36 20.97 9.24
N LEU A 347 -3.81 19.85 8.67
CA LEU A 347 -4.61 18.87 9.39
C LEU A 347 -3.75 17.70 9.87
N PRO A 348 -4.00 17.19 11.09
CA PRO A 348 -3.28 16.02 11.57
C PRO A 348 -3.61 14.81 10.70
N PHE A 349 -2.66 13.88 10.56
CA PHE A 349 -2.86 12.64 9.80
C PHE A 349 -4.12 11.86 10.22
N ALA A 350 -4.48 11.89 11.52
CA ALA A 350 -5.70 11.29 12.02
C ALA A 350 -6.98 11.84 11.35
N SER A 351 -6.99 13.11 10.95
CA SER A 351 -8.13 13.68 10.23
C SER A 351 -8.29 13.03 8.86
N LEU A 352 -7.19 12.86 8.12
CA LEU A 352 -7.17 12.21 6.81
C LEU A 352 -7.50 10.71 6.92
N HIS A 353 -6.94 10.04 7.91
CA HIS A 353 -7.21 8.63 8.20
C HIS A 353 -8.70 8.37 8.47
N ASN A 354 -9.31 9.13 9.39
CA ASN A 354 -10.69 8.93 9.81
C ASN A 354 -11.68 9.07 8.65
N LEU A 355 -11.45 10.05 7.76
CA LEU A 355 -12.33 10.26 6.61
C LEU A 355 -12.23 9.12 5.60
N LEU A 356 -11.03 8.52 5.42
CA LEU A 356 -10.80 7.40 4.51
C LEU A 356 -11.55 6.14 4.99
N ILE A 357 -11.42 5.81 6.27
CA ILE A 357 -11.99 4.55 6.81
C ILE A 357 -13.50 4.61 7.08
N ASP A 358 -14.10 5.81 7.04
CA ASP A 358 -15.52 6.02 7.27
C ASP A 358 -16.22 6.67 6.06
N ALA A 359 -16.25 8.00 5.98
CA ALA A 359 -17.06 8.71 4.99
C ALA A 359 -16.70 8.39 3.53
N GLN A 360 -15.41 8.32 3.20
CA GLN A 360 -14.95 7.97 1.85
C GLN A 360 -15.26 6.51 1.50
N LYS A 361 -15.08 5.59 2.46
CA LYS A 361 -15.43 4.17 2.29
C LYS A 361 -16.92 3.97 2.01
N ASN A 362 -17.76 4.68 2.76
CA ASN A 362 -19.21 4.51 2.78
C ASN A 362 -19.96 5.44 1.81
N THR A 363 -19.26 6.31 1.07
CA THR A 363 -19.90 7.31 0.19
C THR A 363 -20.83 6.69 -0.87
N ALA A 364 -21.95 7.34 -1.18
CA ALA A 364 -22.90 6.85 -2.18
C ALA A 364 -22.44 7.07 -3.63
N ALA A 365 -21.56 8.04 -3.88
CA ALA A 365 -20.91 8.26 -5.19
C ALA A 365 -19.79 7.24 -5.44
N PHE A 366 -19.19 7.20 -6.63
CA PHE A 366 -17.87 6.59 -6.81
C PHE A 366 -16.82 7.44 -6.07
N THR A 367 -15.77 6.80 -5.53
CA THR A 367 -14.68 7.51 -4.84
C THR A 367 -13.99 8.46 -5.80
N SER A 368 -13.90 9.71 -5.38
CA SER A 368 -13.30 10.80 -6.14
C SER A 368 -12.88 11.93 -5.19
N ILE A 369 -12.23 12.96 -5.74
CA ILE A 369 -11.96 14.19 -4.97
C ILE A 369 -13.24 14.84 -4.44
N PHE A 370 -14.37 14.71 -5.14
CA PHE A 370 -15.65 15.28 -4.70
C PHE A 370 -16.16 14.65 -3.42
N SER A 371 -16.13 13.32 -3.32
CA SER A 371 -16.53 12.61 -2.11
C SER A 371 -15.56 12.90 -0.96
N TYR A 372 -14.26 12.97 -1.26
CA TYR A 372 -13.20 13.24 -0.29
C TYR A 372 -13.34 14.63 0.34
N ILE A 373 -13.39 15.70 -0.48
CA ILE A 373 -13.46 17.08 0.01
C ILE A 373 -14.80 17.36 0.70
N THR A 374 -15.91 16.77 0.23
CA THR A 374 -17.20 16.89 0.92
C THR A 374 -17.13 16.30 2.34
N ALA A 375 -16.52 15.12 2.48
CA ALA A 375 -16.30 14.50 3.79
C ALA A 375 -15.35 15.32 4.67
N LEU A 376 -14.26 15.84 4.10
CA LEU A 376 -13.29 16.67 4.80
C LEU A 376 -13.93 17.95 5.36
N LYS A 377 -14.77 18.63 4.58
CA LYS A 377 -15.53 19.80 5.01
C LYS A 377 -16.52 19.48 6.11
N ALA A 378 -17.21 18.34 6.02
CA ALA A 378 -18.13 17.90 7.05
C ALA A 378 -17.41 17.62 8.38
N GLN A 379 -16.20 17.07 8.33
CA GLN A 379 -15.35 16.82 9.50
C GLN A 379 -14.73 18.12 10.06
N ASN A 380 -14.53 19.15 9.23
CA ASN A 380 -13.86 20.40 9.59
C ASN A 380 -14.71 21.64 9.24
N PRO A 381 -15.90 21.83 9.86
CA PRO A 381 -16.85 22.89 9.48
C PRO A 381 -16.35 24.32 9.75
N THR A 382 -15.26 24.48 10.50
CA THR A 382 -14.61 25.77 10.77
C THR A 382 -13.51 26.12 9.77
N LYS A 383 -13.18 25.21 8.84
CA LYS A 383 -12.08 25.31 7.87
C LYS A 383 -12.53 25.35 6.42
N LEU A 384 -13.80 25.67 6.19
CA LEU A 384 -14.40 25.60 4.85
C LEU A 384 -13.71 26.54 3.86
N THR A 385 -13.34 27.75 4.30
CA THR A 385 -12.69 28.75 3.44
C THR A 385 -11.28 28.33 3.08
N GLU A 386 -10.51 27.78 4.02
CA GLU A 386 -9.17 27.26 3.78
C GLU A 386 -9.21 26.05 2.82
N ILE A 387 -10.14 25.10 3.04
CA ILE A 387 -10.32 23.95 2.13
C ILE A 387 -10.75 24.42 0.72
N ASP A 388 -11.62 25.42 0.63
CA ASP A 388 -12.02 25.99 -0.66
C ASP A 388 -10.88 26.70 -1.38
N ALA A 389 -9.96 27.33 -0.65
CA ALA A 389 -8.76 27.97 -1.22
C ALA A 389 -7.85 26.92 -1.88
N ILE A 390 -7.58 25.79 -1.21
CA ILE A 390 -6.80 24.68 -1.76
C ILE A 390 -7.45 24.14 -3.05
N THR A 391 -8.76 23.87 -3.05
CA THR A 391 -9.42 23.40 -4.29
C THR A 391 -9.35 24.44 -5.41
N ASN A 392 -9.44 25.74 -5.07
CA ASN A 392 -9.42 26.82 -6.04
C ASN A 392 -8.02 27.04 -6.64
N ASN A 393 -6.94 26.77 -5.88
CA ASN A 393 -5.57 26.78 -6.40
C ASN A 393 -5.40 25.80 -7.56
N GLU A 394 -6.04 24.64 -7.48
CA GLU A 394 -6.07 23.63 -8.56
C GLU A 394 -7.15 23.89 -9.63
N GLY A 395 -7.69 25.12 -9.67
CA GLY A 395 -8.72 25.50 -10.62
C GLY A 395 -10.05 24.76 -10.43
N ILE A 396 -10.34 24.25 -9.24
CA ILE A 396 -11.60 23.55 -8.92
C ILE A 396 -12.49 24.49 -8.10
N ALA A 397 -13.70 24.76 -8.59
CA ALA A 397 -14.68 25.52 -7.82
C ALA A 397 -15.03 24.82 -6.49
N PRO A 398 -15.46 25.57 -5.47
CA PRO A 398 -15.88 25.03 -4.19
C PRO A 398 -16.76 23.78 -4.31
N ILE A 399 -16.24 22.66 -3.80
CA ILE A 399 -16.94 21.37 -3.85
C ILE A 399 -18.07 21.37 -2.81
N SER A 400 -19.31 21.21 -3.28
CA SER A 400 -20.52 21.27 -2.44
C SER A 400 -21.20 19.93 -2.20
N ASP A 401 -20.87 18.89 -2.98
CA ASP A 401 -21.42 17.55 -2.81
C ASP A 401 -20.49 16.45 -3.33
N ILE A 402 -20.82 15.20 -2.96
CA ILE A 402 -20.07 13.99 -3.32
C ILE A 402 -20.15 13.62 -4.81
N TYR A 403 -21.03 14.26 -5.59
CA TYR A 403 -21.29 13.95 -7.00
C TYR A 403 -20.69 14.98 -7.96
N GLY A 404 -20.01 16.01 -7.45
CA GLY A 404 -19.38 17.06 -8.25
C GLY A 404 -20.38 17.96 -8.99
N ALA A 405 -21.52 18.30 -8.36
CA ALA A 405 -22.42 19.29 -8.94
C ALA A 405 -21.74 20.67 -9.08
N ASN A 406 -22.22 21.49 -10.02
CA ASN A 406 -21.78 22.87 -10.24
C ASN A 406 -20.28 23.09 -10.57
N ARG A 407 -19.53 22.04 -10.91
CA ARG A 407 -18.13 22.12 -11.40
C ARG A 407 -17.96 23.11 -12.58
N THR A 408 -16.92 23.94 -12.53
CA THR A 408 -16.68 25.06 -13.47
C THR A 408 -15.50 24.84 -14.42
N ASN A 409 -14.42 24.17 -13.99
CA ASN A 409 -13.30 23.82 -14.86
C ASN A 409 -13.72 22.67 -15.79
N ARG A 410 -14.11 23.06 -17.00
CA ARG A 410 -14.71 22.21 -18.02
C ARG A 410 -13.66 21.90 -19.06
N ALA A 411 -12.95 20.81 -18.86
CA ALA A 411 -12.40 20.13 -19.99
C ALA A 411 -13.55 19.39 -20.72
N VAL A 412 -14.28 20.18 -21.52
CA VAL A 412 -15.30 19.87 -22.56
C VAL A 412 -16.72 19.40 -22.10
N ASN A 413 -17.76 20.14 -22.53
CA ASN A 413 -19.23 19.95 -22.35
C ASN A 413 -19.78 18.62 -22.92
N ALA A 414 -20.88 17.98 -22.47
CA ALA A 414 -22.04 18.44 -21.67
C ALA A 414 -22.66 17.29 -20.85
N ASN A 415 -22.67 17.39 -19.51
CA ASN A 415 -23.69 16.89 -18.58
C ASN A 415 -23.16 17.00 -17.13
N PRO A 416 -24.04 17.03 -16.09
CA PRO A 416 -23.59 16.81 -14.72
C PRO A 416 -22.76 15.52 -14.66
N LEU A 417 -21.77 15.46 -13.75
CA LEU A 417 -20.90 14.29 -13.65
C LEU A 417 -21.70 13.01 -13.45
N TYR A 418 -22.79 13.11 -12.67
CA TYR A 418 -23.81 12.10 -12.51
C TYR A 418 -25.13 12.57 -13.09
N THR A 419 -25.78 11.73 -13.87
CA THR A 419 -27.16 11.94 -14.32
C THR A 419 -28.14 11.25 -13.36
N ASP A 420 -29.15 11.99 -12.91
CA ASP A 420 -30.22 11.45 -12.05
C ASP A 420 -31.27 10.70 -12.86
N VAL A 421 -31.64 9.49 -12.40
CA VAL A 421 -32.77 8.71 -12.92
C VAL A 421 -33.72 8.38 -11.78
N SER A 422 -35.02 8.63 -11.97
CA SER A 422 -36.06 8.22 -11.01
C SER A 422 -36.67 6.88 -11.40
N VAL A 423 -37.13 6.10 -10.42
CA VAL A 423 -37.91 4.87 -10.66
C VAL A 423 -39.18 5.20 -11.46
N GLY A 424 -39.42 4.44 -12.53
CA GLY A 424 -40.51 4.64 -13.48
C GLY A 424 -40.27 5.74 -14.50
N ALA A 425 -39.04 6.27 -14.60
CA ALA A 425 -38.68 7.34 -15.51
C ALA A 425 -37.45 6.99 -16.37
N SER A 426 -37.19 7.86 -17.35
CA SER A 426 -36.00 7.81 -18.19
C SER A 426 -35.21 9.11 -18.06
N ALA A 427 -33.89 9.03 -18.18
CA ALA A 427 -33.01 10.18 -18.35
C ALA A 427 -32.11 10.01 -19.58
N THR A 428 -31.72 11.13 -20.16
CA THR A 428 -30.89 11.17 -21.36
C THR A 428 -29.51 11.75 -21.05
N LEU A 429 -28.48 11.06 -21.51
CA LEU A 429 -27.08 11.44 -21.41
C LEU A 429 -26.51 11.77 -22.79
N PHE A 430 -25.57 12.71 -22.82
CA PHE A 430 -24.83 13.12 -24.02
C PHE A 430 -23.34 12.87 -23.80
N PRO A 431 -22.85 11.64 -24.04
CA PRO A 431 -21.44 11.33 -23.84
C PRO A 431 -20.52 12.22 -24.68
N ASN A 432 -19.36 12.54 -24.12
CA ASN A 432 -18.29 13.23 -24.83
C ASN A 432 -17.02 12.40 -24.75
N TYR A 433 -16.61 11.84 -25.89
CA TYR A 433 -15.42 11.02 -26.01
C TYR A 433 -14.23 11.79 -26.61
N SER A 434 -14.22 13.12 -26.59
CA SER A 434 -13.14 13.93 -27.21
C SER A 434 -11.76 13.62 -26.61
N VAL A 435 -11.70 13.37 -25.30
CA VAL A 435 -10.48 12.95 -24.59
C VAL A 435 -10.26 11.44 -24.75
N ALA A 436 -11.29 10.63 -24.48
CA ALA A 436 -11.27 9.17 -24.62
C ALA A 436 -10.86 8.68 -26.02
N SER A 437 -11.28 9.35 -27.09
CA SER A 437 -10.94 8.99 -28.47
C SER A 437 -9.45 9.17 -28.80
N GLN A 438 -8.71 9.94 -28.01
CA GLN A 438 -7.28 10.21 -28.22
C GLN A 438 -6.38 9.29 -27.39
N ARG A 439 -6.93 8.57 -26.39
CA ARG A 439 -6.18 7.76 -25.43
C ARG A 439 -6.88 6.43 -25.08
N ASN A 440 -6.32 5.71 -24.13
CA ASN A 440 -6.81 4.42 -23.63
C ASN A 440 -8.12 4.57 -22.81
N LYS A 441 -8.57 3.52 -22.12
CA LYS A 441 -9.88 3.44 -21.45
C LYS A 441 -9.96 4.13 -20.07
N TYR A 442 -8.90 4.80 -19.62
CA TYR A 442 -8.76 5.27 -18.24
C TYR A 442 -8.92 6.79 -18.10
N VAL A 443 -9.41 7.43 -19.16
CA VAL A 443 -9.46 8.87 -19.30
C VAL A 443 -10.88 9.42 -19.20
N LEU A 444 -10.96 10.73 -18.99
CA LEU A 444 -12.22 11.43 -18.88
C LEU A 444 -13.13 11.17 -20.09
N GLY A 445 -14.41 10.89 -19.80
CA GLY A 445 -15.45 10.71 -20.81
C GLY A 445 -15.64 9.27 -21.30
N GLU A 446 -14.75 8.31 -20.97
CA GLU A 446 -14.98 6.89 -21.30
C GLU A 446 -16.22 6.34 -20.59
N TYR A 447 -16.44 6.76 -19.34
CA TYR A 447 -17.54 6.31 -18.48
C TYR A 447 -18.51 7.45 -18.18
N ASN A 448 -19.80 7.16 -18.33
CA ASN A 448 -20.89 8.10 -18.07
C ASN A 448 -21.62 7.66 -16.80
N PHE A 449 -21.64 8.52 -15.76
CA PHE A 449 -22.21 8.13 -14.47
C PHE A 449 -23.68 8.47 -14.35
N VAL A 450 -24.41 7.57 -13.70
CA VAL A 450 -25.84 7.67 -13.39
C VAL A 450 -26.03 7.36 -11.91
N LYS A 451 -26.98 8.04 -11.26
CA LYS A 451 -27.40 7.73 -9.90
C LYS A 451 -28.92 7.64 -9.80
N PHE A 452 -29.41 6.82 -8.88
CA PHE A 452 -30.83 6.65 -8.60
C PHE A 452 -31.05 6.07 -7.19
N THR A 453 -32.26 6.25 -6.66
CA THR A 453 -32.66 5.72 -5.35
C THR A 453 -33.75 4.67 -5.53
N VAL A 454 -33.59 3.52 -4.87
CA VAL A 454 -34.58 2.44 -4.82
C VAL A 454 -35.42 2.59 -3.55
N PRO A 455 -36.74 2.88 -3.65
CA PRO A 455 -37.58 3.15 -2.49
C PRO A 455 -38.13 1.89 -1.81
N THR A 456 -38.22 0.78 -2.54
CA THR A 456 -38.74 -0.51 -2.05
C THR A 456 -37.94 -1.66 -2.63
N GLU A 457 -37.72 -2.70 -1.82
CA GLU A 457 -37.09 -3.93 -2.31
C GLU A 457 -38.03 -4.67 -3.25
N ARG A 458 -37.65 -4.77 -4.52
CA ARG A 458 -38.35 -5.52 -5.56
C ARG A 458 -37.44 -5.75 -6.76
N SER A 459 -37.93 -6.48 -7.76
CA SER A 459 -37.27 -6.55 -9.05
C SER A 459 -37.37 -5.20 -9.78
N TYR A 460 -36.24 -4.72 -10.28
CA TYR A 460 -36.12 -3.56 -11.16
C TYR A 460 -35.45 -3.97 -12.46
N THR A 461 -35.81 -3.29 -13.54
CA THR A 461 -35.13 -3.41 -14.83
C THR A 461 -34.43 -2.11 -15.16
N VAL A 462 -33.13 -2.20 -15.44
CA VAL A 462 -32.35 -1.09 -16.02
C VAL A 462 -32.19 -1.35 -17.50
N THR A 463 -32.62 -0.41 -18.32
CA THR A 463 -32.45 -0.45 -19.78
C THR A 463 -31.64 0.76 -20.23
N VAL A 464 -30.62 0.54 -21.06
CA VAL A 464 -29.83 1.59 -21.71
C VAL A 464 -29.97 1.47 -23.22
N ASN A 465 -30.49 2.51 -23.85
CA ASN A 465 -30.60 2.62 -25.30
C ASN A 465 -29.63 3.68 -25.81
N GLY A 466 -28.76 3.32 -26.75
CA GLY A 466 -27.84 4.23 -27.41
C GLY A 466 -28.22 4.50 -28.87
N THR A 467 -27.63 5.55 -29.43
CA THR A 467 -27.63 5.81 -30.87
C THR A 467 -27.17 4.56 -31.63
N VAL A 468 -27.79 4.28 -32.78
CA VAL A 468 -27.36 3.16 -33.65
C VAL A 468 -25.86 3.28 -33.94
N GLY A 469 -25.10 2.22 -33.67
CA GLY A 469 -23.64 2.19 -33.81
C GLY A 469 -22.88 2.20 -32.49
N THR A 470 -23.52 2.50 -31.35
CA THR A 470 -22.90 2.30 -30.03
C THR A 470 -22.76 0.81 -29.70
N ASN A 471 -21.74 0.44 -28.93
CA ASN A 471 -21.59 -0.88 -28.33
C ASN A 471 -21.41 -0.75 -26.81
N LEU A 472 -22.54 -0.85 -26.12
CA LEU A 472 -22.69 -0.43 -24.73
C LEU A 472 -22.34 -1.52 -23.73
N SER A 473 -21.90 -1.09 -22.55
CA SER A 473 -21.92 -1.88 -21.33
C SER A 473 -22.27 -0.99 -20.14
N PHE A 474 -22.94 -1.55 -19.14
CA PHE A 474 -23.15 -0.89 -17.86
C PHE A 474 -22.91 -1.84 -16.70
N LEU A 475 -22.50 -1.25 -15.57
CA LEU A 475 -22.51 -1.88 -14.25
C LEU A 475 -23.28 -0.99 -13.26
N VAL A 476 -24.07 -1.61 -12.39
CA VAL A 476 -24.82 -0.97 -11.31
C VAL A 476 -24.27 -1.45 -9.97
N PHE A 477 -24.09 -0.52 -9.03
CA PHE A 477 -23.56 -0.76 -7.69
C PHE A 477 -24.49 -0.13 -6.66
N LYS A 478 -24.71 -0.83 -5.55
CA LYS A 478 -25.32 -0.22 -4.36
C LYS A 478 -24.32 0.72 -3.69
N GLU A 479 -24.80 1.81 -3.11
CA GLU A 479 -24.02 2.72 -2.26
C GLU A 479 -23.09 1.99 -1.28
N GLY A 480 -21.89 2.52 -1.05
CA GLY A 480 -20.91 1.91 -0.15
C GLY A 480 -20.28 0.59 -0.64
N SER A 481 -20.84 -0.07 -1.67
CA SER A 481 -20.44 -1.42 -2.07
C SER A 481 -19.60 -1.46 -3.35
N LYS A 482 -18.60 -2.35 -3.40
CA LYS A 482 -17.89 -2.74 -4.63
C LYS A 482 -18.62 -3.85 -5.41
N SER A 483 -19.67 -4.45 -4.84
CA SER A 483 -20.41 -5.55 -5.48
C SER A 483 -21.31 -5.04 -6.60
N ILE A 484 -21.21 -5.71 -7.75
CA ILE A 484 -22.08 -5.47 -8.91
C ILE A 484 -23.48 -6.02 -8.58
N SER A 485 -24.47 -5.14 -8.65
CA SER A 485 -25.89 -5.47 -8.46
C SER A 485 -26.55 -5.91 -9.76
N LEU A 486 -26.23 -5.24 -10.87
CA LEU A 486 -26.70 -5.57 -12.22
C LEU A 486 -25.60 -5.27 -13.23
N ALA A 487 -25.57 -6.02 -14.32
CA ALA A 487 -24.61 -5.84 -15.40
C ALA A 487 -25.21 -6.22 -16.74
N SER A 488 -24.93 -5.42 -17.76
CA SER A 488 -25.24 -5.79 -19.14
C SER A 488 -24.15 -5.31 -20.07
N SER A 489 -23.98 -6.01 -21.19
CA SER A 489 -22.93 -5.70 -22.15
C SER A 489 -23.31 -6.16 -23.55
N SER A 490 -22.76 -5.47 -24.53
CA SER A 490 -22.86 -5.71 -25.98
C SER A 490 -24.19 -5.27 -26.60
N GLY A 491 -24.10 -4.40 -27.61
CA GLY A 491 -25.23 -3.89 -28.38
C GLY A 491 -25.55 -2.42 -28.10
N ASN A 492 -26.46 -1.86 -28.91
CA ASN A 492 -26.93 -0.48 -28.80
C ASN A 492 -28.22 -0.35 -27.97
N SER A 493 -28.76 -1.46 -27.47
CA SER A 493 -29.87 -1.51 -26.53
C SER A 493 -29.61 -2.69 -25.60
N ILE A 494 -29.28 -2.40 -24.35
CA ILE A 494 -28.92 -3.40 -23.34
C ILE A 494 -29.81 -3.26 -22.12
N SER A 495 -30.09 -4.37 -21.45
CA SER A 495 -30.87 -4.37 -20.22
C SER A 495 -30.46 -5.50 -19.31
N ASP A 496 -30.67 -5.30 -18.02
CA ASP A 496 -30.58 -6.34 -16.99
C ASP A 496 -31.67 -6.13 -15.94
N SER A 497 -32.07 -7.20 -15.26
CA SER A 497 -33.13 -7.17 -14.25
C SER A 497 -32.75 -8.00 -13.04
N GLY A 498 -33.09 -7.49 -11.86
CA GLY A 498 -32.83 -8.20 -10.62
C GLY A 498 -33.45 -7.49 -9.42
N THR A 499 -33.45 -8.20 -8.29
CA THR A 499 -33.94 -7.64 -7.04
C THR A 499 -32.94 -6.62 -6.50
N LEU A 500 -33.38 -5.37 -6.38
CA LEU A 500 -32.62 -4.31 -5.71
C LEU A 500 -33.28 -4.01 -4.37
N SER A 501 -32.48 -4.02 -3.31
CA SER A 501 -32.89 -3.59 -1.96
C SER A 501 -33.06 -2.07 -1.88
N VAL A 502 -33.74 -1.57 -0.85
CA VAL A 502 -33.83 -0.12 -0.57
C VAL A 502 -32.44 0.51 -0.41
N GLY A 503 -32.26 1.69 -0.99
CA GLY A 503 -31.04 2.51 -0.84
C GLY A 503 -30.65 3.24 -2.12
N ASP A 504 -29.51 3.92 -2.05
CA ASP A 504 -28.94 4.64 -3.20
C ASP A 504 -28.07 3.73 -4.07
N TYR A 505 -28.08 4.01 -5.37
CA TYR A 505 -27.35 3.26 -6.38
C TYR A 505 -26.58 4.21 -7.30
N ARG A 506 -25.41 3.72 -7.73
CA ARG A 506 -24.57 4.36 -8.74
C ARG A 506 -24.32 3.41 -9.89
N MET A 507 -24.17 3.95 -11.08
CA MET A 507 -24.00 3.19 -12.30
C MET A 507 -23.01 3.92 -13.20
N TYR A 508 -22.23 3.17 -13.96
CA TYR A 508 -21.50 3.74 -15.09
C TYR A 508 -21.91 3.04 -16.39
N ILE A 509 -21.85 3.79 -17.48
CA ILE A 509 -22.11 3.32 -18.84
C ILE A 509 -20.90 3.64 -19.71
N SER A 510 -20.40 2.66 -20.44
CA SER A 510 -19.33 2.82 -21.43
C SER A 510 -19.85 2.45 -22.83
N ASP A 511 -19.40 3.17 -23.85
CA ASP A 511 -19.54 2.80 -25.25
C ASP A 511 -18.16 2.42 -25.81
N SER A 512 -17.94 1.13 -26.05
CA SER A 512 -16.66 0.65 -26.59
C SER A 512 -16.38 1.12 -28.02
N ASN A 513 -17.39 1.58 -28.76
CA ASN A 513 -17.21 2.19 -30.07
C ASN A 513 -16.95 3.70 -29.98
N ARG A 514 -17.07 4.31 -28.79
CA ARG A 514 -16.83 5.74 -28.52
C ARG A 514 -17.52 6.64 -29.53
N LEU A 515 -18.80 6.36 -29.83
CA LEU A 515 -19.53 7.08 -30.86
C LEU A 515 -19.74 8.54 -30.44
N ASN A 516 -18.99 9.46 -31.05
CA ASN A 516 -19.12 10.89 -30.79
C ASN A 516 -20.52 11.41 -31.17
N ALA A 517 -21.00 12.40 -30.42
CA ALA A 517 -22.35 12.95 -30.56
C ALA A 517 -23.47 11.90 -30.45
N SER A 518 -23.22 10.79 -29.74
CA SER A 518 -24.25 9.83 -29.38
C SER A 518 -25.16 10.36 -28.28
N THR A 519 -26.31 9.73 -28.15
CA THR A 519 -27.26 9.95 -27.06
C THR A 519 -27.53 8.60 -26.41
N LEU A 520 -27.49 8.57 -25.08
CA LEU A 520 -27.84 7.40 -24.28
C LEU A 520 -29.10 7.71 -23.48
N THR A 521 -30.10 6.84 -23.51
CA THR A 521 -31.30 6.94 -22.69
C THR A 521 -31.34 5.78 -21.71
N VAL A 522 -31.33 6.11 -20.43
CA VAL A 522 -31.40 5.16 -19.32
C VAL A 522 -32.80 5.16 -18.78
N THR A 523 -33.41 4.00 -18.64
CA THR A 523 -34.75 3.81 -18.06
C THR A 523 -34.64 2.87 -16.87
N LEU A 524 -35.27 3.23 -15.76
CA LEU A 524 -35.38 2.41 -14.56
C LEU A 524 -36.86 2.08 -14.30
N ASN A 525 -37.24 0.81 -14.36
CA ASN A 525 -38.63 0.35 -14.17
C ASN A 525 -38.79 -0.58 -12.97
#